data_AF-A0A946BUM5-F1
#
_entry.id   AF-A0A946BUM5-F1
#
_cell.length_a   1.000
_cell.length_b   1.000
_cell.length_c   1.000
_cell.angle_alpha   90.00
_cell.angle_beta   90.00
_cell.angle_gamma   90.00
#
_symmetry.space_group_name_H-M   'P 1'
#
loop_
_entity.id
_entity.type
_entity.pdbx_description
1 polymer ?
#
loop_
_entity_poly.entity_id
_entity_poly.type
_entity_poly.pdbx_seq_one_letter_code
_entity_poly.pdbx_strand_id
1 'polypeptide(L)'
;MNLKNNSLLGVMLAVLLLTCFLAETASAIPLFARKYKLSCVMCHTGFPQLNSFGQDFAGNGYQMPEEDPKDYVQEIEEDKLLLHEFFPFAIRVDSFYRLRNDGEVTFDQQSPFSAKILTSGILRKDISYYFYFFFD
;
A
#
# COMPACT_ATOMS: atom_id res chain seq x y z
N MET A 1 -44.54 3.92 -19.33
CA MET A 1 -43.08 4.15 -19.19
C MET A 1 -42.86 4.80 -17.84
N ASN A 2 -42.27 4.05 -16.90
CA ASN A 2 -42.40 4.26 -15.45
C ASN A 2 -41.48 5.40 -14.96
N LEU A 3 -42.07 6.53 -14.54
CA LEU A 3 -41.37 7.66 -13.90
C LEU A 3 -40.46 7.23 -12.74
N LYS A 4 -40.76 6.10 -12.10
CA LYS A 4 -39.95 5.48 -11.04
C LYS A 4 -38.52 5.13 -11.46
N ASN A 5 -38.29 4.72 -12.70
CA ASN A 5 -36.96 4.29 -13.15
C ASN A 5 -36.02 5.49 -13.37
N ASN A 6 -36.58 6.63 -13.80
CA ASN A 6 -35.81 7.85 -14.03
C ASN A 6 -35.42 8.53 -12.71
N SER A 7 -36.28 8.44 -11.70
CA SER A 7 -36.00 8.91 -10.34
C SER A 7 -34.88 8.10 -9.69
N LEU A 8 -34.88 6.78 -9.85
CA LEU A 8 -33.83 5.91 -9.30
C LEU A 8 -32.47 6.20 -9.95
N LEU A 9 -32.46 6.36 -11.27
CA LEU A 9 -31.25 6.72 -12.02
C LEU A 9 -30.71 8.09 -11.57
N GLY A 10 -31.59 9.05 -11.32
CA GLY A 10 -31.22 10.37 -10.79
C GLY A 10 -30.61 10.32 -9.39
N VAL A 11 -31.17 9.50 -8.49
CA VAL A 11 -30.62 9.31 -7.15
C VAL A 11 -29.25 8.63 -7.20
N MET A 12 -29.08 7.61 -8.05
CA MET A 12 -27.78 6.96 -8.24
C MET A 12 -26.72 7.92 -8.77
N LEU A 13 -27.09 8.76 -9.73
CA LEU A 13 -26.18 9.77 -10.28
C LEU A 13 -25.82 10.83 -9.24
N ALA A 14 -26.79 11.27 -8.42
CA ALA A 14 -26.56 12.24 -7.36
C ALA A 14 -25.62 11.69 -6.27
N VAL A 15 -25.78 10.41 -5.90
CA VAL A 15 -24.89 9.74 -4.93
C VAL A 15 -23.47 9.61 -5.51
N LEU A 16 -23.34 9.21 -6.78
CA LEU A 16 -22.04 9.12 -7.46
C LEU A 16 -21.34 10.49 -7.47
N LEU A 17 -22.06 11.54 -7.82
CA LEU A 17 -21.54 12.91 -7.81
C LEU A 17 -21.13 13.37 -6.41
N LEU A 18 -21.93 13.05 -5.39
CA LEU A 18 -21.62 13.38 -4.00
C LEU A 18 -20.36 12.66 -3.51
N THR A 19 -20.17 11.39 -3.87
CA THR A 19 -18.95 10.65 -3.51
C THR A 19 -17.70 11.19 -4.18
N CYS A 20 -17.81 11.66 -5.43
CA CYS A 20 -16.69 12.35 -6.10
C CYS A 20 -16.34 13.68 -5.42
N PHE A 21 -17.33 14.38 -4.83
CA PHE A 21 -17.11 15.63 -4.09
C PHE A 21 -16.53 15.43 -2.69
N LEU A 22 -16.72 14.25 -2.08
CA LEU A 22 -16.27 13.93 -0.72
C LEU A 22 -14.97 13.10 -0.69
N ALA A 23 -14.40 12.76 -1.85
CA ALA A 23 -13.15 12.02 -1.92
C ALA A 23 -11.97 12.90 -1.47
N GLU A 24 -11.35 12.56 -0.34
CA GLU A 24 -10.09 13.17 0.09
C GLU A 24 -8.90 12.63 -0.70
N THR A 25 -7.83 13.42 -0.81
CA THR A 25 -6.59 13.02 -1.47
C THR A 25 -5.93 11.86 -0.73
N ALA A 26 -5.89 10.69 -1.37
CA ALA A 26 -5.13 9.54 -0.87
C ALA A 26 -3.63 9.88 -0.83
N SER A 27 -3.08 10.08 0.36
CA SER A 27 -1.64 10.30 0.55
C SER A 27 -0.94 8.96 0.58
N ALA A 28 -0.29 8.57 -0.52
CA ALA A 28 0.59 7.40 -0.52
C ALA A 28 1.69 7.62 0.53
N ILE A 29 1.90 6.66 1.44
CA ILE A 29 3.03 6.70 2.38
C ILE A 29 4.29 6.38 1.57
N PRO A 30 5.07 7.37 1.08
CA PRO A 30 6.14 7.16 0.13
C PRO A 30 7.42 6.84 0.90
N LEU A 31 7.40 5.84 1.78
CA LEU A 31 8.56 5.55 2.64
C LEU A 31 9.81 5.27 1.80
N PHE A 32 9.65 4.44 0.76
CA PHE A 32 10.73 4.13 -0.19
C PHE A 32 11.12 5.33 -1.05
N ALA A 33 10.14 6.05 -1.61
CA ALA A 33 10.40 7.25 -2.40
C ALA A 33 11.08 8.36 -1.57
N ARG A 34 10.81 8.48 -0.27
CA ARG A 34 11.53 9.39 0.63
C ARG A 34 12.93 8.91 0.98
N LYS A 35 13.10 7.61 1.26
CA LYS A 35 14.40 7.02 1.58
C LYS A 35 15.38 7.21 0.43
N TYR A 36 14.96 6.87 -0.79
CA TYR A 36 15.82 6.90 -1.97
C TYR A 36 15.71 8.19 -2.80
N LYS A 37 14.80 9.10 -2.42
CA LYS A 37 14.49 10.36 -3.16
C LYS A 37 14.09 10.13 -4.61
N LEU A 38 13.27 9.10 -4.86
CA LEU A 38 12.87 8.67 -6.19
C LEU A 38 11.42 9.02 -6.47
N SER A 39 11.10 9.29 -7.73
CA SER A 39 9.72 9.54 -8.14
C SER A 39 8.91 8.24 -8.14
N CYS A 40 7.61 8.33 -7.85
CA CYS A 40 6.72 7.17 -7.83
C CYS A 40 6.71 6.41 -9.16
N VAL A 41 6.83 7.13 -10.28
CA VAL A 41 6.84 6.55 -11.64
C VAL A 41 8.08 5.72 -11.94
N MET A 42 9.14 5.86 -11.14
CA MET A 42 10.30 4.99 -11.27
C MET A 42 9.96 3.54 -10.90
N CYS A 43 9.10 3.32 -9.91
CA CYS A 43 8.70 1.97 -9.48
C CYS A 43 7.34 1.54 -10.01
N HIS A 44 6.45 2.49 -10.34
CA HIS A 44 5.05 2.19 -10.68
C HIS A 44 4.70 2.60 -12.12
N THR A 45 4.03 1.70 -12.85
CA THR A 45 3.32 2.06 -14.09
C THR A 45 2.01 2.79 -13.81
N GLY A 46 1.43 2.53 -12.64
CA GLY A 46 0.25 3.19 -12.09
C GLY A 46 0.03 2.63 -10.69
N PHE A 47 -0.32 3.46 -9.71
CA PHE A 47 -0.53 2.96 -8.36
C PHE A 47 -1.68 1.93 -8.35
N PRO A 48 -1.53 0.74 -7.75
CA PRO A 48 -0.39 0.20 -6.98
C PRO A 48 0.53 -0.76 -7.78
N GLN A 49 0.33 -0.89 -9.09
CA GLN A 49 1.06 -1.81 -9.97
C GLN A 49 2.55 -1.43 -10.12
N LEU A 50 3.43 -2.40 -9.92
CA LEU A 50 4.88 -2.24 -10.12
C LEU A 50 5.24 -2.42 -11.60
N ASN A 51 6.19 -1.61 -12.07
CA ASN A 51 6.89 -1.85 -13.33
C ASN A 51 8.04 -2.86 -13.11
N SER A 52 8.82 -3.16 -14.16
CA SER A 52 9.95 -4.11 -14.07
C SER A 52 10.96 -3.70 -13.00
N PHE A 53 11.36 -2.44 -12.97
CA PHE A 53 12.27 -1.92 -11.96
C PHE A 53 11.72 -2.09 -10.54
N GLY A 54 10.44 -1.77 -10.32
CA GLY A 54 9.79 -1.93 -9.02
C GLY A 54 9.69 -3.39 -8.56
N GLN A 55 9.51 -4.32 -9.51
CA GLN A 55 9.53 -5.76 -9.23
C GLN A 55 10.93 -6.23 -8.84
N ASP A 56 11.97 -5.81 -9.58
CA ASP A 56 13.36 -6.15 -9.27
C ASP A 56 13.77 -5.57 -7.91
N PHE A 57 13.40 -4.31 -7.65
CA PHE A 57 13.65 -3.65 -6.37
C PHE A 57 12.98 -4.39 -5.20
N ALA A 58 11.71 -4.79 -5.34
CA ALA A 58 11.04 -5.60 -4.34
C ALA A 58 11.66 -7.00 -4.19
N GLY A 59 12.06 -7.63 -5.31
CA GLY A 59 12.73 -8.93 -5.34
C GLY A 59 14.10 -8.94 -4.67
N ASN A 60 14.81 -7.81 -4.72
CA ASN A 60 16.08 -7.58 -4.04
C ASN A 60 15.92 -7.14 -2.58
N GLY A 61 14.73 -7.33 -1.98
CA GLY A 61 14.47 -6.98 -0.59
C GLY A 61 14.47 -5.48 -0.31
N TYR A 62 14.03 -4.68 -1.29
CA TYR A 62 14.00 -3.22 -1.23
C TYR A 62 15.40 -2.60 -1.07
N GLN A 63 16.41 -3.21 -1.70
CA GLN A 63 17.77 -2.70 -1.77
C GLN A 63 18.08 -2.21 -3.20
N MET A 64 18.76 -1.07 -3.30
CA MET A 64 19.22 -0.56 -4.59
C MET A 64 20.51 -1.28 -5.02
N PRO A 65 20.71 -1.56 -6.31
CA PRO A 65 21.89 -2.28 -6.80
C PRO A 65 23.23 -1.59 -6.50
N GLU A 66 23.24 -0.25 -6.46
CA GLU A 66 24.47 0.56 -6.39
C GLU A 66 24.69 1.25 -5.03
N GLU A 67 23.83 0.99 -4.04
CA GLU A 67 23.86 1.71 -2.77
C GLU A 67 24.49 0.85 -1.67
N ASP A 68 25.48 1.41 -0.97
CA ASP A 68 26.09 0.74 0.18
C ASP A 68 25.10 0.83 1.36
N PRO A 69 24.60 -0.30 1.90
CA PRO A 69 23.73 -0.29 3.07
C PRO A 69 24.29 0.48 4.27
N LYS A 70 25.62 0.64 4.35
CA LYS A 70 26.30 1.38 5.44
C LYS A 70 25.85 2.84 5.53
N ASP A 71 25.27 3.42 4.48
CA ASP A 71 24.75 4.80 4.49
C ASP A 71 23.53 4.99 5.41
N TYR A 72 22.85 3.90 5.79
CA TYR A 72 21.63 3.94 6.62
C TYR A 72 21.48 2.75 7.59
N VAL A 73 22.50 1.90 7.70
CA VAL A 73 22.51 0.71 8.54
C VAL A 73 23.82 0.65 9.31
N GLN A 74 23.76 0.42 10.62
CA GLN A 74 24.95 0.31 11.46
C GLN A 74 25.59 -1.07 11.28
N GLU A 75 26.88 -1.08 11.00
CA GLU A 75 27.68 -2.29 10.92
C GLU A 75 28.15 -2.66 12.34
N ILE A 76 27.67 -3.78 12.87
CA ILE A 76 28.04 -4.25 14.21
C ILE A 76 29.31 -5.11 14.16
N GLU A 77 29.47 -5.87 13.08
CA GLU A 77 30.64 -6.67 12.80
C GLU A 77 30.94 -6.60 11.31
N GLU A 78 32.21 -6.36 10.99
CA GLU A 78 32.70 -6.14 9.63
C GLU A 78 32.25 -7.26 8.69
N ASP A 79 31.50 -6.90 7.65
CA ASP A 79 30.95 -7.79 6.62
C ASP A 79 30.01 -8.92 7.12
N LYS A 80 29.60 -8.92 8.39
CA LYS A 80 28.76 -9.99 8.97
C LYS A 80 27.37 -9.56 9.40
N LEU A 81 27.19 -8.34 9.90
CA LEU A 81 25.87 -7.91 10.34
C LEU A 81 25.68 -6.41 10.17
N LEU A 82 24.66 -6.08 9.39
CA LEU A 82 24.15 -4.74 9.18
C LEU A 82 22.81 -4.68 9.92
N LEU A 83 22.69 -3.82 10.94
CA LEU A 83 21.47 -3.63 11.70
C LEU A 83 20.93 -2.20 11.53
N HIS A 84 19.63 -2.08 11.24
CA HIS A 84 19.00 -0.77 11.10
C HIS A 84 19.02 -0.05 12.45
N GLU A 85 19.41 1.23 12.46
CA GLU A 85 19.40 2.06 13.69
C GLU A 85 17.99 2.17 14.29
N PHE A 86 16.97 2.16 13.42
CA PHE A 86 15.57 2.15 13.80
C PHE A 86 14.89 0.90 13.26
N PHE A 87 14.00 0.30 14.04
CA PHE A 87 13.22 -0.85 13.58
C PHE A 87 12.32 -0.44 12.40
N PRO A 88 12.54 -0.99 11.18
CA PRO A 88 11.81 -0.55 10.00
C PRO A 88 10.45 -1.26 9.95
N PHE A 89 9.37 -0.55 10.31
CA PHE A 89 8.01 -1.06 10.20
C PHE A 89 7.08 -0.08 9.48
N ALA A 90 6.03 -0.63 8.87
CA ALA A 90 4.95 0.10 8.22
C ALA A 90 3.62 -0.56 8.55
N ILE A 91 2.55 0.24 8.59
CA ILE A 91 1.18 -0.25 8.76
C ILE A 91 0.39 0.17 7.53
N ARG A 92 -0.28 -0.80 6.92
CA ARG A 92 -1.24 -0.58 5.82
C ARG A 92 -2.61 -0.99 6.30
N VAL A 93 -3.56 -0.07 6.27
CA VAL A 93 -4.97 -0.33 6.58
C VAL A 93 -5.74 -0.26 5.27
N ASP A 94 -6.33 -1.37 4.86
CA ASP A 94 -7.25 -1.43 3.73
C ASP A 94 -8.67 -1.51 4.30
N SER A 95 -9.46 -0.47 4.08
CA SER A 95 -10.89 -0.44 4.41
C SER A 95 -11.69 -0.44 3.13
N PHE A 96 -12.76 -1.23 3.09
CA PHE A 96 -13.73 -1.17 2.02
C PHE A 96 -15.15 -1.18 2.55
N TYR A 97 -16.05 -0.56 1.79
CA TYR A 97 -17.49 -0.60 2.04
C TYR A 97 -18.15 -1.45 0.95
N ARG A 98 -18.85 -2.50 1.36
CA ARG A 98 -19.64 -3.32 0.44
C ARG A 98 -21.11 -3.19 0.78
N LEU A 99 -21.88 -2.64 -0.17
CA LEU A 99 -23.34 -2.62 -0.13
C LEU A 99 -23.87 -3.79 -0.94
N ARG A 100 -24.65 -4.67 -0.32
CA ARG A 100 -25.20 -5.86 -0.95
C ARG A 100 -26.72 -5.93 -0.73
N ASN A 101 -27.46 -6.34 -1.76
CA ASN A 101 -28.94 -6.34 -1.76
C ASN A 101 -29.53 -7.63 -2.38
N ASP A 102 -28.77 -8.73 -2.30
CA ASP A 102 -29.06 -10.01 -2.96
C ASP A 102 -29.39 -11.16 -1.96
N GLY A 103 -29.80 -10.82 -0.73
CA GLY A 103 -30.23 -11.77 0.32
C GLY A 103 -31.58 -11.40 0.98
N GLU A 104 -31.99 -12.10 2.04
CA GLU A 104 -33.28 -11.86 2.74
C GLU A 104 -33.34 -10.52 3.52
N VAL A 105 -32.26 -9.74 3.52
CA VAL A 105 -32.15 -8.47 4.24
C VAL A 105 -31.99 -7.34 3.22
N THR A 106 -32.79 -6.28 3.37
CA THR A 106 -32.89 -5.13 2.44
C THR A 106 -31.65 -4.22 2.39
N PHE A 107 -30.73 -4.37 3.35
CA PHE A 107 -29.48 -3.63 3.45
C PHE A 107 -28.48 -4.43 4.30
N ASP A 108 -27.45 -4.99 3.65
CA ASP A 108 -26.33 -5.66 4.31
C ASP A 108 -25.07 -4.79 4.14
N GLN A 109 -24.60 -4.22 5.25
CA GLN A 109 -23.40 -3.38 5.32
C GLN A 109 -22.25 -4.21 5.85
N GLN A 110 -21.31 -4.58 4.97
CA GLN A 110 -20.04 -5.19 5.37
C GLN A 110 -18.93 -4.17 5.21
N SER A 111 -18.26 -3.85 6.32
CA SER A 111 -17.01 -3.11 6.37
C SER A 111 -15.97 -3.98 7.07
N PRO A 112 -15.13 -4.69 6.32
CA PRO A 112 -13.91 -5.24 6.88
C PRO A 112 -12.84 -4.15 6.85
N PHE A 113 -12.17 -4.02 7.97
CA PHE A 113 -10.88 -3.34 8.07
C PHE A 113 -9.85 -4.45 8.03
N SER A 114 -9.04 -4.50 6.98
CA SER A 114 -7.87 -5.38 7.02
C SER A 114 -6.65 -4.53 7.32
N ALA A 115 -5.82 -5.00 8.25
CA ALA A 115 -4.60 -4.31 8.62
C ALA A 115 -3.40 -5.21 8.31
N LYS A 116 -2.34 -4.61 7.76
CA LYS A 116 -1.05 -5.26 7.51
C LYS A 116 0.01 -4.50 8.26
N ILE A 117 0.69 -5.17 9.19
CA ILE A 117 1.97 -4.69 9.71
C ILE A 117 3.05 -5.30 8.82
N LEU A 118 3.95 -4.48 8.32
CA LEU A 118 5.01 -4.84 7.38
C LEU A 118 6.33 -4.45 8.04
N THR A 119 7.34 -5.31 8.00
CA THR A 119 8.71 -4.96 8.37
C THR A 119 9.67 -5.57 7.38
N SER A 120 10.69 -4.81 7.00
CA SER A 120 11.70 -5.27 6.06
C SER A 120 13.01 -4.55 6.29
N GLY A 121 14.12 -5.27 6.16
CA GLY A 121 15.43 -4.69 6.37
C GLY A 121 16.53 -5.53 5.75
N ILE A 122 17.75 -5.06 5.95
CA ILE A 122 18.99 -5.68 5.48
C ILE A 122 19.63 -6.28 6.72
N LEU A 123 20.12 -7.52 6.62
CA LEU A 123 20.89 -8.20 7.66
C LEU A 123 22.37 -8.31 7.26
N ARG A 124 22.64 -8.53 5.97
CA ARG A 124 23.97 -8.53 5.33
C ARG A 124 23.85 -7.96 3.92
N LYS A 125 24.98 -7.65 3.27
CA LYS A 125 25.03 -7.11 1.89
C LYS A 125 24.20 -7.90 0.88
N ASP A 126 24.05 -9.20 1.12
CA ASP A 126 23.41 -10.21 0.28
C ASP A 126 22.16 -10.84 0.94
N ILE A 127 21.80 -10.43 2.16
CA ILE A 127 20.68 -11.02 2.92
C ILE A 127 19.77 -9.91 3.44
N SER A 128 18.52 -9.93 3.00
CA SER A 128 17.44 -9.10 3.50
C SER A 128 16.36 -9.95 4.17
N TYR A 129 15.51 -9.31 4.96
CA TYR A 129 14.32 -9.93 5.54
C TYR A 129 13.07 -9.14 5.16
N TYR A 130 11.95 -9.86 5.07
CA TYR A 130 10.62 -9.29 4.90
C TYR A 130 9.62 -10.12 5.71
N PHE A 131 8.92 -9.48 6.64
CA PHE A 131 7.84 -10.09 7.39
C PHE A 131 6.58 -9.24 7.29
N TYR A 132 5.43 -9.88 7.29
CA TYR A 132 4.16 -9.21 7.42
C TYR A 132 3.20 -9.98 8.32
N PHE A 133 2.39 -9.23 9.06
CA PHE A 133 1.27 -9.75 9.84
C PHE A 133 -0.01 -9.17 9.27
N PHE A 134 -0.97 -10.04 8.96
CA PHE A 134 -2.26 -9.67 8.40
C PHE A 134 -3.36 -9.88 9.44
N PHE A 135 -4.23 -8.88 9.58
CA PHE A 135 -5.42 -8.89 10.42
C PHE A 135 -6.63 -8.67 9.50
N ASP A 136 -7.66 -9.51 9.66
CA ASP A 136 -8.98 -9.48 9.01
C ASP A 136 -10.04 -9.73 10.09
#